data_AF-A0A2H1JVF9-F1
#
_entry.id   AF-A0A2H1JVF9-F1
#
_cell.length_a   1.000
_cell.length_b   1.000
_cell.length_c   1.000
_cell.angle_alpha   90.00
_cell.angle_beta   90.00
_cell.angle_gamma   90.00
#
_symmetry.space_group_name_H-M   'P 1'
#
loop_
_entity.id
_entity.type
_entity.pdbx_description
1 polymer ?
#
loop_
_entity_poly.entity_id
_entity_poly.type
_entity_poly.pdbx_seq_one_letter_code
_entity_poly.pdbx_strand_id
1 'polypeptide(L)'
;MKLVAGSERLSGNESLEEIFQDAVVDWLLTSLSMFGLLFVKVILPICLAWAVLIWMLRVITSFGRGTEGRTVGRASAPLGHMESGQKWSPMDIIVARHDAARKRWSQWHTDLDLLIEFPAIHDVTNEEFAVRIIDAAEAAEQAREKWEADSSESVITAYELAVDEFDEALRTGEKQARLLGRGPSLDPVFKRVMDDAAHLVEVMRRIDTPNDDRFRLMRALYKTLKPIIGEETAQIPELQLVTMGRLTTLESD
;
A
#
# COMPACT_ATOMS: atom_id res chain seq x y z
N MET A 1 63.18 36.47 72.62
CA MET A 1 64.08 35.38 73.06
C MET A 1 63.40 34.07 72.71
N LYS A 2 63.99 33.28 71.77
CA LYS A 2 63.76 31.86 71.42
C LYS A 2 62.34 31.43 70.97
N LEU A 3 62.19 31.02 69.70
CA LEU A 3 62.09 29.61 69.21
C LEU A 3 60.87 28.89 69.79
N VAL A 4 59.96 28.29 69.01
CA VAL A 4 60.19 27.06 68.23
C VAL A 4 59.06 26.87 67.21
N ALA A 5 59.46 26.34 66.04
CA ALA A 5 58.62 25.91 64.94
C ALA A 5 57.84 24.61 65.27
N GLY A 6 56.66 24.45 64.67
CA GLY A 6 55.90 23.20 64.63
C GLY A 6 55.14 23.10 63.32
N SER A 7 55.84 22.66 62.28
CA SER A 7 55.28 22.38 60.95
C SER A 7 54.97 20.89 60.85
N GLU A 8 53.77 20.48 61.24
CA GLU A 8 53.17 19.20 60.84
C GLU A 8 52.09 19.48 59.80
N ARG A 9 52.49 19.69 58.55
CA ARG A 9 51.58 19.70 57.40
C ARG A 9 51.25 18.25 57.03
N LEU A 10 50.11 17.80 57.53
CA LEU A 10 49.09 17.00 56.85
C LEU A 10 49.56 16.21 55.60
N SER A 11 50.18 15.06 55.84
CA SER A 11 50.23 13.91 54.93
C SER A 11 48.86 13.21 54.93
N GLY A 12 47.82 13.91 54.48
CA GLY A 12 46.43 13.42 54.52
C GLY A 12 45.64 13.61 53.23
N ASN A 13 46.24 14.25 52.23
CA ASN A 13 45.54 14.59 50.99
C ASN A 13 45.84 13.62 49.84
N GLU A 14 46.98 12.91 49.87
CA GLU A 14 47.31 11.91 48.83
C GLU A 14 46.44 10.64 48.95
N SER A 15 46.03 10.26 50.17
CA SER A 15 45.19 9.06 50.36
C SER A 15 43.75 9.24 49.90
N LEU A 16 43.20 10.46 49.94
CA LEU A 16 41.81 10.69 49.51
C LEU A 16 41.67 10.69 47.99
N GLU A 17 42.70 11.13 47.27
CA GLU A 17 42.71 11.11 45.81
C GLU A 17 42.84 9.68 45.27
N GLU A 18 43.69 8.86 45.91
CA GLU A 18 43.87 7.45 45.55
C GLU A 18 42.60 6.63 45.84
N ILE A 19 41.97 6.84 47.00
CA ILE A 19 40.68 6.19 47.34
C ILE A 19 39.56 6.61 46.38
N PHE A 20 39.54 7.87 45.94
CA PHE A 20 38.52 8.34 44.99
C PHE A 20 38.73 7.74 43.59
N GLN A 21 39.97 7.65 43.12
CA GLN A 21 40.27 7.03 41.82
C GLN A 21 39.89 5.55 41.79
N ASP A 22 40.21 4.79 42.84
CA ASP A 22 39.85 3.38 42.92
C ASP A 22 38.32 3.18 42.95
N ALA A 23 37.59 4.01 43.69
CA ALA A 23 36.13 3.95 43.74
C ALA A 23 35.46 4.27 42.39
N VAL A 24 36.02 5.22 41.63
CA VAL A 24 35.50 5.58 40.30
C VAL A 24 35.76 4.46 39.29
N VAL A 25 36.94 3.84 39.33
CA VAL A 25 37.30 2.73 38.43
C VAL A 25 36.42 1.51 38.71
N ASP A 26 36.21 1.16 39.98
CA ASP A 26 35.36 0.02 40.36
C ASP A 26 33.88 0.26 40.00
N TRP A 27 33.39 1.49 40.17
CA TRP A 27 32.05 1.87 39.73
C TRP A 27 31.88 1.80 38.20
N LEU A 28 32.88 2.22 37.42
CA LEU A 28 32.86 2.14 35.97
C LEU A 28 32.90 0.69 35.46
N LEU A 29 33.76 -0.16 36.04
CA LEU A 29 33.86 -1.57 35.68
C LEU A 29 32.56 -2.33 36.02
N THR A 30 31.99 -2.04 37.19
CA THR A 30 30.70 -2.62 37.61
C THR A 30 29.57 -2.17 36.67
N SER A 31 29.53 -0.89 36.32
CA SER A 31 28.54 -0.34 35.39
C SER A 31 28.66 -0.97 34.00
N LEU A 32 29.88 -1.08 33.44
CA LEU A 32 30.11 -1.73 32.15
C LEU A 32 29.66 -3.19 32.15
N SER A 33 29.91 -3.93 33.24
CA SER A 33 29.50 -5.34 33.36
C SER A 33 27.97 -5.50 33.39
N MET A 34 27.27 -4.60 34.09
CA MET A 34 25.82 -4.57 34.19
C MET A 34 25.17 -4.23 32.85
N PHE A 35 25.70 -3.23 32.14
CA PHE A 35 25.23 -2.86 30.80
C PHE A 35 25.50 -3.97 29.77
N GLY A 36 26.67 -4.62 29.81
CA GLY A 36 27.00 -5.74 28.93
C GLY A 36 26.05 -6.93 29.13
N LEU A 37 25.73 -7.28 30.38
CA LEU A 37 24.79 -8.36 30.68
C LEU A 37 23.36 -8.03 30.25
N LEU A 38 22.91 -6.77 30.41
CA LEU A 38 21.60 -6.32 29.95
C LEU A 38 21.49 -6.31 28.43
N PHE A 39 22.53 -5.83 27.73
CA PHE A 39 22.58 -5.78 26.27
C PHE A 39 22.55 -7.19 25.66
N VAL A 40 23.36 -8.11 26.19
CA VAL A 40 23.42 -9.48 25.67
C VAL A 40 22.18 -10.29 26.03
N LYS A 41 21.62 -10.16 27.25
CA LYS A 41 20.49 -10.99 27.69
C LYS A 41 19.12 -10.48 27.25
N VAL A 42 18.96 -9.17 27.00
CA VAL A 42 17.65 -8.58 26.71
C VAL A 42 17.57 -8.08 25.28
N ILE A 43 18.58 -7.34 24.80
CA ILE A 43 18.52 -6.71 23.48
C ILE A 43 18.76 -7.73 22.36
N LEU A 44 19.73 -8.64 22.52
CA LEU A 44 20.01 -9.68 21.54
C LEU A 44 18.80 -10.58 21.21
N PRO A 45 18.04 -11.15 22.17
CA PRO A 45 16.87 -11.97 21.85
C PRO A 45 15.73 -11.17 21.23
N ILE A 46 15.54 -9.91 21.60
CA ILE A 46 14.55 -9.04 20.96
C ILE A 46 14.90 -8.81 19.49
N CYS A 47 16.16 -8.50 19.19
CA CYS A 47 16.63 -8.35 17.80
C CYS A 47 16.47 -9.63 16.98
N LEU A 48 16.78 -10.80 17.56
CA LEU A 48 16.59 -12.09 16.90
C LEU A 48 15.09 -12.39 16.65
N ALA A 49 14.22 -12.10 17.62
CA ALA A 49 12.78 -12.26 17.47
C ALA A 49 12.22 -11.37 16.34
N TRP A 50 12.66 -10.11 16.26
CA TRP A 50 12.32 -9.21 15.15
C TRP A 50 12.83 -9.69 13.80
N ALA A 51 14.06 -10.22 13.73
CA ALA A 51 14.62 -10.77 12.49
C ALA A 51 13.81 -11.99 12.00
N VAL A 52 13.39 -12.88 12.93
CA VAL A 52 12.54 -14.03 12.60
C VAL A 52 11.14 -13.58 12.16
N LEU A 53 10.55 -12.58 12.81
CA LEU A 53 9.25 -12.03 12.41
C LEU A 53 9.30 -11.43 11.00
N ILE A 54 10.33 -10.64 10.68
CA ILE A 54 10.54 -10.07 9.35
C ILE A 54 10.76 -11.18 8.31
N TRP A 55 11.53 -12.21 8.65
CA TRP A 55 11.74 -13.36 7.78
C TRP A 55 10.43 -14.13 7.52
N MET A 56 9.63 -14.39 8.56
CA MET A 56 8.31 -15.02 8.45
C MET A 56 7.35 -14.20 7.58
N LEU A 57 7.26 -12.88 7.77
CA LEU A 57 6.46 -12.01 6.90
C LEU A 57 6.91 -12.08 5.44
N ARG A 58 8.22 -12.15 5.19
CA ARG A 58 8.78 -12.29 3.85
C ARG A 58 8.46 -13.66 3.24
N VAL A 59 8.47 -14.73 4.04
CA VAL A 59 8.08 -16.08 3.60
C VAL A 59 6.59 -16.11 3.25
N ILE A 60 5.72 -15.56 4.10
CA ILE A 60 4.27 -15.51 3.87
C ILE A 60 3.94 -14.70 2.61
N THR A 61 4.57 -13.53 2.43
CA THR A 61 4.39 -12.72 1.22
C THR A 61 5.01 -13.36 -0.04
N SER A 62 6.05 -14.19 0.10
CA SER A 62 6.64 -14.94 -1.02
C SER A 62 5.83 -16.19 -1.41
N PHE A 63 5.10 -16.80 -0.46
CA PHE A 63 4.19 -17.92 -0.71
C PHE A 63 2.87 -17.50 -1.35
N GLY A 64 2.47 -16.23 -1.22
CA GLY A 64 1.27 -15.68 -1.87
C GLY A 64 1.44 -15.33 -3.36
N ARG A 65 2.62 -15.53 -3.96
CA ARG A 65 2.91 -15.12 -5.35
C ARG A 65 3.12 -16.27 -6.35
N GLY A 66 2.69 -17.50 -6.03
CA GLY A 66 2.88 -18.60 -6.96
C GLY A 66 2.12 -19.88 -6.66
N THR A 67 0.79 -19.87 -6.79
CA THR A 67 -0.01 -21.05 -7.18
C THR A 67 -1.34 -20.64 -7.85
N GLU A 68 -1.31 -19.80 -8.89
CA GLU A 68 -2.34 -19.87 -9.94
C GLU A 68 -2.01 -21.04 -10.87
N GLY A 69 -2.25 -22.23 -10.32
CA GLY A 69 -2.30 -23.50 -11.05
C GLY A 69 -3.68 -24.11 -10.81
N ARG A 70 -4.75 -23.44 -11.24
CA ARG A 70 -6.08 -24.06 -11.36
C ARG A 70 -6.37 -24.30 -12.84
N THR A 71 -6.05 -25.51 -13.25
CA THR A 71 -6.55 -26.16 -14.44
C THR A 71 -8.08 -26.21 -14.40
N VAL A 72 -8.71 -25.39 -15.24
CA VAL A 72 -10.06 -25.65 -15.76
C VAL A 72 -9.96 -25.67 -17.28
N GLY A 73 -10.16 -26.85 -17.85
CA GLY A 73 -10.68 -27.03 -19.21
C GLY A 73 -9.89 -26.44 -20.37
N ARG A 74 -8.67 -26.96 -20.61
CA ARG A 74 -8.09 -26.92 -21.96
C ARG A 74 -8.87 -27.87 -22.87
N ALA A 75 -9.98 -27.39 -23.42
CA ALA A 75 -10.46 -27.90 -24.69
C ALA A 75 -9.38 -27.58 -25.73
N SER A 76 -8.77 -28.60 -26.30
CA SER A 76 -7.85 -28.50 -27.43
C SER A 76 -8.60 -27.95 -28.64
N ALA A 77 -8.66 -26.63 -28.76
CA ALA A 77 -8.77 -25.97 -30.05
C ALA A 77 -7.40 -26.04 -30.75
N PRO A 78 -7.35 -26.28 -32.07
CA PRO A 78 -6.10 -26.52 -32.77
C PRO A 78 -5.20 -25.29 -32.66
N LEU A 79 -3.93 -25.54 -32.33
CA LEU A 79 -2.81 -24.61 -32.50
C LEU A 79 -2.74 -24.20 -33.97
N GLY A 80 -3.43 -23.11 -34.32
CA GLY A 80 -3.02 -22.28 -35.43
C GLY A 80 -1.60 -21.78 -35.12
N HIS A 81 -0.71 -21.93 -36.10
CA HIS A 81 0.64 -21.40 -36.09
C HIS A 81 0.71 -20.01 -35.43
N MET A 82 1.30 -19.92 -34.23
CA MET A 82 1.88 -18.66 -33.79
C MET A 82 3.22 -18.53 -34.49
N GLU A 83 3.24 -17.78 -35.58
CA GLU A 83 4.45 -17.36 -36.25
C GLU A 83 5.33 -16.58 -35.27
N SER A 84 6.48 -17.15 -34.93
CA SER A 84 7.59 -16.46 -34.27
C SER A 84 8.18 -15.42 -35.22
N GLY A 85 7.56 -14.26 -35.30
CA GLY A 85 7.99 -13.18 -36.21
C GLY A 85 7.15 -11.91 -36.17
N GLN A 86 6.12 -11.81 -35.33
CA GLN A 86 5.26 -10.63 -35.28
C GLN A 86 6.02 -9.44 -34.68
N LYS A 87 6.61 -8.62 -35.55
CA LYS A 87 7.15 -7.31 -35.20
C LYS A 87 5.98 -6.41 -34.84
N TRP A 88 5.92 -5.97 -33.59
CA TRP A 88 4.96 -4.98 -33.14
C TRP A 88 5.30 -3.66 -33.81
N SER A 89 4.29 -2.97 -34.35
CA SER A 89 4.49 -1.60 -34.78
C SER A 89 4.69 -0.69 -33.56
N PRO A 90 5.37 0.46 -33.70
CA PRO A 90 5.45 1.45 -32.62
C PRO A 90 4.06 1.83 -32.07
N MET A 91 3.05 1.86 -32.93
CA MET A 91 1.69 2.18 -32.54
C MET A 91 1.04 1.09 -31.68
N ASP A 92 1.26 -0.18 -32.01
CA ASP A 92 0.78 -1.30 -31.20
C ASP A 92 1.33 -1.23 -29.77
N ILE A 93 2.57 -0.75 -29.62
CA ILE A 93 3.20 -0.54 -28.32
C ILE A 93 2.48 0.57 -27.54
N ILE A 94 2.19 1.71 -28.17
CA ILE A 94 1.51 2.83 -27.51
C ILE A 94 0.09 2.42 -27.08
N VAL A 95 -0.68 1.75 -27.95
CA VAL A 95 -2.02 1.25 -27.61
C VAL A 95 -1.97 0.26 -26.45
N ALA A 96 -1.05 -0.71 -26.49
CA ALA A 96 -0.91 -1.68 -25.41
C ALA A 96 -0.52 -1.04 -24.08
N ARG A 97 0.29 0.03 -24.10
CA ARG A 97 0.63 0.81 -22.90
C ARG A 97 -0.60 1.56 -22.36
N HIS A 98 -1.37 2.20 -23.22
CA HIS A 98 -2.62 2.86 -22.82
C HIS A 98 -3.59 1.85 -22.19
N ASP A 99 -3.83 0.72 -22.85
CA ASP A 99 -4.74 -0.32 -22.35
C ASP A 99 -4.25 -0.89 -21.01
N ALA A 100 -2.93 -1.06 -20.84
CA ALA A 100 -2.35 -1.49 -19.57
C ALA A 100 -2.55 -0.45 -18.44
N ALA A 101 -2.32 0.84 -18.73
CA ALA A 101 -2.56 1.93 -17.78
C ALA A 101 -4.05 2.04 -17.42
N ARG A 102 -4.94 1.95 -18.40
CA ARG A 102 -6.40 1.95 -18.23
C ARG A 102 -6.87 0.79 -17.36
N LYS A 103 -6.38 -0.42 -17.64
CA LYS A 103 -6.68 -1.62 -16.84
C LYS A 103 -6.20 -1.46 -15.40
N ARG A 104 -4.99 -0.94 -15.20
CA ARG A 104 -4.44 -0.65 -13.88
C ARG A 104 -5.27 0.38 -13.13
N TRP A 105 -5.70 1.46 -13.80
CA TRP A 105 -6.59 2.45 -13.22
C TRP A 105 -7.95 1.86 -12.83
N SER A 106 -8.53 1.03 -13.67
CA SER A 106 -9.79 0.32 -13.39
C SER A 106 -9.70 -0.59 -12.15
N GLN A 107 -8.54 -1.18 -11.86
CA GLN A 107 -8.34 -1.98 -10.64
C GLN A 107 -8.55 -1.15 -9.37
N TRP A 108 -8.21 0.14 -9.36
CA TRP A 108 -8.43 1.01 -8.20
C TRP A 108 -9.91 1.28 -7.87
N HIS A 109 -10.81 0.97 -8.80
CA HIS A 109 -12.26 1.13 -8.66
C HIS A 109 -12.98 -0.21 -8.46
N THR A 110 -12.35 -1.30 -8.90
CA THR A 110 -12.96 -2.64 -8.95
C THR A 110 -12.38 -3.60 -7.92
N ASP A 111 -11.18 -3.35 -7.40
CA ASP A 111 -10.60 -4.08 -6.27
C ASP A 111 -11.03 -3.41 -4.95
N LEU A 112 -11.86 -4.14 -4.20
CA LEU A 112 -12.41 -3.66 -2.93
C LEU A 112 -11.32 -3.36 -1.89
N ASP A 113 -10.22 -4.12 -1.86
CA ASP A 113 -9.15 -3.86 -0.90
C ASP A 113 -8.41 -2.58 -1.23
N LEU A 114 -8.08 -2.37 -2.51
CA LEU A 114 -7.42 -1.12 -2.92
C LEU A 114 -8.29 0.11 -2.63
N LEU A 115 -9.58 0.01 -2.94
CA LEU A 115 -10.55 1.08 -2.70
C LEU A 115 -10.63 1.44 -1.21
N ILE A 116 -10.70 0.43 -0.33
CA ILE A 116 -10.85 0.62 1.11
C ILE A 116 -9.54 1.04 1.79
N GLU A 117 -8.40 0.47 1.42
CA GLU A 117 -7.13 0.70 2.10
C GLU A 117 -6.46 2.02 1.70
N PHE A 118 -6.67 2.46 0.46
CA PHE A 118 -6.01 3.65 -0.08
C PHE A 118 -7.00 4.63 -0.73
N PRO A 119 -8.03 5.09 0.02
CA PRO A 119 -9.06 5.97 -0.52
C PRO A 119 -8.52 7.31 -1.01
N ALA A 120 -7.33 7.75 -0.56
CA ALA A 120 -6.74 9.02 -0.97
C ALA A 120 -6.58 9.17 -2.50
N ILE A 121 -6.49 8.05 -3.25
CA ILE A 121 -6.45 8.09 -4.71
C ILE A 121 -7.76 8.58 -5.35
N HIS A 122 -8.85 8.57 -4.59
CA HIS A 122 -10.19 9.01 -5.00
C HIS A 122 -10.61 10.34 -4.36
N ASP A 123 -9.79 10.92 -3.47
CA ASP A 123 -10.10 12.21 -2.82
C ASP A 123 -9.71 13.40 -3.72
N VAL A 124 -10.50 13.62 -4.76
CA VAL A 124 -10.33 14.74 -5.69
C VAL A 124 -10.52 16.12 -5.05
N THR A 125 -11.04 16.18 -3.81
CA THR A 125 -11.29 17.45 -3.12
C THR A 125 -10.02 17.96 -2.45
N ASN A 126 -9.22 17.06 -1.86
CA ASN A 126 -8.03 17.44 -1.08
C ASN A 126 -6.70 16.97 -1.68
N GLU A 127 -6.72 16.00 -2.60
CA GLU A 127 -5.50 15.38 -3.09
C GLU A 127 -5.26 15.74 -4.58
N GLU A 128 -4.32 16.66 -4.83
CA GLU A 128 -3.98 17.12 -6.19
C GLU A 128 -3.49 15.99 -7.12
N PHE A 129 -2.94 14.90 -6.55
CA PHE A 129 -2.53 13.76 -7.37
C PHE A 129 -3.73 12.95 -7.87
N ALA A 130 -4.85 12.91 -7.14
CA ALA A 130 -6.07 12.24 -7.58
C ALA A 130 -6.68 12.96 -8.79
N VAL A 131 -6.76 14.29 -8.73
CA VAL A 131 -7.20 15.14 -9.87
C VAL A 131 -6.31 14.92 -11.09
N ARG A 132 -4.99 14.95 -10.92
CA ARG A 132 -4.03 14.74 -12.03
C ARG A 132 -4.17 13.37 -12.71
N ILE A 133 -4.49 12.31 -11.96
CA ILE A 133 -4.74 10.99 -12.58
C ILE A 133 -5.96 11.06 -13.50
N ILE A 134 -7.06 11.66 -13.04
CA ILE A 134 -8.30 11.77 -13.81
C ILE A 134 -8.07 12.60 -15.08
N ASP A 135 -7.46 13.78 -14.93
CA ASP A 135 -7.18 14.68 -16.06
C ASP A 135 -6.28 14.00 -17.11
N ALA A 136 -5.22 13.30 -16.66
CA ALA A 136 -4.31 12.59 -17.56
C ALA A 136 -4.99 11.37 -18.22
N ALA A 137 -5.85 10.65 -17.50
CA ALA A 137 -6.64 9.55 -18.05
C ALA A 137 -7.60 10.03 -19.15
N GLU A 138 -8.28 11.15 -18.93
CA GLU A 138 -9.17 11.76 -19.91
C GLU A 138 -8.39 12.28 -21.12
N ALA A 139 -7.25 12.94 -20.91
CA ALA A 139 -6.39 13.42 -21.98
C ALA A 139 -5.87 12.27 -22.87
N ALA A 140 -5.47 11.14 -22.28
CA ALA A 140 -5.05 9.95 -23.02
C ALA A 140 -6.19 9.34 -23.85
N GLU A 141 -7.42 9.32 -23.32
CA GLU A 141 -8.60 8.84 -24.06
C GLU A 141 -8.93 9.76 -25.24
N GLN A 142 -8.99 11.07 -25.01
CA GLN A 142 -9.23 12.04 -26.09
C GLN A 142 -8.12 12.01 -27.15
N ALA A 143 -6.87 11.76 -26.77
CA ALA A 143 -5.76 11.63 -27.70
C ALA A 143 -5.85 10.34 -28.53
N ARG A 144 -6.33 9.24 -27.93
CA ARG A 144 -6.65 7.99 -28.64
C ARG A 144 -7.72 8.23 -29.69
N GLU A 145 -8.84 8.86 -29.32
CA GLU A 145 -9.93 9.16 -30.26
C GLU A 145 -9.44 10.00 -31.46
N LYS A 146 -8.61 11.02 -31.20
CA LYS A 146 -8.01 11.85 -32.26
C LYS A 146 -7.10 11.04 -33.17
N TRP A 147 -6.27 10.16 -32.60
CA TRP A 147 -5.39 9.28 -33.36
C TRP A 147 -6.16 8.27 -34.24
N GLU A 148 -7.24 7.70 -33.71
CA GLU A 148 -8.11 6.79 -34.47
C GLU A 148 -8.80 7.51 -35.65
N ALA A 149 -9.01 8.82 -35.54
CA ALA A 149 -9.55 9.66 -36.61
C ALA A 149 -8.48 10.18 -37.59
N ASP A 150 -7.27 10.48 -37.12
CA ASP A 150 -6.14 11.01 -37.89
C ASP A 150 -4.81 10.38 -37.45
N SER A 151 -4.17 9.64 -38.34
CA SER A 151 -2.88 8.98 -38.11
C SER A 151 -1.67 9.82 -38.56
N SER A 152 -1.81 11.15 -38.58
CA SER A 152 -0.68 12.05 -38.80
C SER A 152 0.38 11.92 -37.69
N GLU A 153 1.66 12.11 -38.05
CA GLU A 153 2.79 11.94 -37.12
C GLU A 153 2.65 12.82 -35.86
N SER A 154 2.17 14.06 -36.02
CA SER A 154 1.91 14.96 -34.89
C SER A 154 0.85 14.43 -33.91
N VAL A 155 -0.18 13.74 -34.41
CA VAL A 155 -1.24 13.18 -33.57
C VAL A 155 -0.74 11.92 -32.85
N ILE A 156 0.06 11.09 -33.54
CA ILE A 156 0.73 9.94 -32.92
C ILE A 156 1.63 10.37 -31.76
N THR A 157 2.49 11.39 -31.97
CA THR A 157 3.35 11.93 -30.91
C THR A 157 2.54 12.52 -29.75
N ALA A 158 1.44 13.22 -30.04
CA ALA A 158 0.57 13.75 -28.99
C ALA A 158 -0.10 12.63 -28.18
N TYR A 159 -0.52 11.54 -28.82
CA TYR A 159 -1.08 10.39 -28.13
C TYR A 159 -0.03 9.66 -27.28
N GLU A 160 1.18 9.44 -27.81
CA GLU A 160 2.28 8.85 -27.04
C GLU A 160 2.58 9.67 -25.76
N LEU A 161 2.67 11.00 -25.87
CA LEU A 161 2.89 11.88 -24.74
C LEU A 161 1.76 11.80 -23.71
N ALA A 162 0.50 11.80 -24.15
CA ALA A 162 -0.64 11.69 -23.24
C ALA A 162 -0.64 10.35 -22.47
N VAL A 163 -0.25 9.25 -23.13
CA VAL A 163 -0.10 7.93 -22.49
C VAL A 163 1.05 7.92 -21.48
N ASP A 164 2.17 8.58 -21.80
CA ASP A 164 3.29 8.75 -20.87
C ASP A 164 2.88 9.54 -19.61
N GLU A 165 2.17 10.65 -19.80
CA GLU A 165 1.66 11.49 -18.71
C GLU A 165 0.66 10.73 -17.84
N PHE A 166 -0.25 9.95 -18.43
CA PHE A 166 -1.19 9.13 -17.68
C PHE A 166 -0.49 8.05 -16.85
N ASP A 167 0.46 7.32 -17.44
CA ASP A 167 1.20 6.28 -16.71
C ASP A 167 2.07 6.87 -15.58
N GLU A 168 2.68 8.05 -15.79
CA GLU A 168 3.40 8.76 -14.73
C GLU A 168 2.47 9.25 -13.62
N ALA A 169 1.33 9.86 -13.97
CA ALA A 169 0.34 10.33 -13.01
C ALA A 169 -0.17 9.17 -12.15
N LEU A 170 -0.46 8.01 -12.75
CA LEU A 170 -0.80 6.79 -12.03
C LEU A 170 0.32 6.36 -11.10
N ARG A 171 1.56 6.17 -11.59
CA ARG A 171 2.67 5.71 -10.77
C ARG A 171 2.93 6.62 -9.56
N THR A 172 2.86 7.94 -9.77
CA THR A 172 3.01 8.92 -8.70
C THR A 172 1.83 8.90 -7.73
N GLY A 173 0.60 8.91 -8.22
CA GLY A 173 -0.59 8.94 -7.37
C GLY A 173 -0.77 7.65 -6.56
N GLU A 174 -0.46 6.48 -7.12
CA GLU A 174 -0.46 5.22 -6.38
C GLU A 174 0.54 5.22 -5.22
N LYS A 175 1.73 5.79 -5.45
CA LYS A 175 2.73 5.91 -4.39
C LYS A 175 2.23 6.83 -3.28
N GLN A 176 1.63 7.98 -3.62
CA GLN A 176 1.08 8.91 -2.64
C GLN A 176 -0.09 8.30 -1.88
N ALA A 177 -1.02 7.65 -2.59
CA ALA A 177 -2.15 6.96 -1.97
C ALA A 177 -1.71 5.89 -0.97
N ARG A 178 -0.64 5.13 -1.28
CA ARG A 178 -0.06 4.15 -0.34
C ARG A 178 0.61 4.78 0.88
N LEU A 179 1.20 5.97 0.73
CA LEU A 179 1.80 6.71 1.85
C LEU A 179 0.72 7.28 2.78
N LEU A 180 -0.37 7.78 2.22
CA LEU A 180 -1.47 8.40 2.97
C LEU A 180 -2.44 7.38 3.55
N GLY A 181 -2.72 6.28 2.83
CA GLY A 181 -3.67 5.24 3.23
C GLY A 181 -5.04 5.82 3.58
N ARG A 182 -5.60 5.38 4.71
CA ARG A 182 -6.81 5.95 5.35
C ARG A 182 -6.49 7.08 6.34
N GLY A 183 -5.43 7.84 6.08
CA GLY A 183 -4.92 8.87 6.96
C GLY A 183 -5.90 10.03 7.20
N PRO A 184 -5.54 10.96 8.10
CA PRO A 184 -6.39 12.11 8.45
C PRO A 184 -6.46 13.20 7.35
N SER A 185 -5.69 13.09 6.26
CA SER A 185 -5.70 14.07 5.16
C SER A 185 -6.94 14.01 4.28
N LEU A 186 -7.69 12.91 4.37
CA LEU A 186 -8.92 12.71 3.62
C LEU A 186 -10.00 13.71 4.01
N ASP A 187 -10.87 14.04 3.05
CA ASP A 187 -12.10 14.79 3.31
C ASP A 187 -12.87 14.12 4.47
N PRO A 188 -13.31 14.85 5.51
CA PRO A 188 -13.93 14.25 6.67
C PRO A 188 -15.22 13.47 6.38
N VAL A 189 -15.99 13.86 5.36
CA VAL A 189 -17.20 13.12 4.95
C VAL A 189 -16.76 11.84 4.26
N PHE A 190 -15.86 11.95 3.30
CA PHE A 190 -15.32 10.81 2.56
C PHE A 190 -14.64 9.79 3.48
N LYS A 191 -13.83 10.26 4.43
CA LYS A 191 -13.17 9.44 5.44
C LYS A 191 -14.18 8.62 6.24
N ARG A 192 -15.27 9.22 6.71
CA ARG A 192 -16.31 8.50 7.45
C ARG A 192 -16.92 7.38 6.61
N VAL A 193 -17.23 7.65 5.34
CA VAL A 193 -17.77 6.65 4.43
C VAL A 193 -16.78 5.48 4.23
N MET A 194 -15.49 5.79 4.08
CA MET A 194 -14.45 4.77 3.92
C MET A 194 -14.17 3.97 5.21
N ASP A 195 -14.24 4.60 6.37
CA ASP A 195 -14.13 3.94 7.68
C ASP A 195 -15.34 3.00 7.90
N ASP A 196 -16.56 3.43 7.55
CA ASP A 196 -17.77 2.60 7.62
C ASP A 196 -17.68 1.41 6.66
N ALA A 197 -17.25 1.65 5.41
CA ALA A 197 -17.06 0.60 4.42
C ALA A 197 -15.99 -0.42 4.87
N ALA A 198 -14.89 0.06 5.45
CA ALA A 198 -13.86 -0.79 6.05
C ALA A 198 -14.40 -1.65 7.19
N HIS A 199 -15.23 -1.07 8.06
CA HIS A 199 -15.86 -1.81 9.14
C HIS A 199 -16.79 -2.91 8.61
N LEU A 200 -17.59 -2.61 7.58
CA LEU A 200 -18.45 -3.60 6.95
C LEU A 200 -17.67 -4.76 6.33
N VAL A 201 -16.57 -4.46 5.63
CA VAL A 201 -15.67 -5.47 5.04
C VAL A 201 -15.05 -6.34 6.13
N GLU A 202 -14.58 -5.74 7.22
CA GLU A 202 -13.99 -6.45 8.35
C GLU A 202 -15.01 -7.43 8.97
N VAL A 203 -16.21 -6.96 9.29
CA VAL A 203 -17.29 -7.81 9.84
C VAL A 203 -17.63 -8.92 8.86
N MET A 204 -17.74 -8.62 7.57
CA MET A 204 -18.03 -9.62 6.54
C MET A 204 -16.94 -10.69 6.42
N ARG A 205 -15.67 -10.35 6.66
CA ARG A 205 -14.54 -11.28 6.56
C ARG A 205 -14.39 -12.22 7.75
N ARG A 206 -15.01 -11.92 8.89
CA ARG A 206 -14.93 -12.80 10.07
C ARG A 206 -15.54 -14.17 9.77
N ILE A 207 -14.96 -15.21 10.37
CA ILE A 207 -15.37 -16.61 10.14
C ILE A 207 -16.75 -16.88 10.76
N ASP A 208 -17.08 -16.20 11.86
CA ASP A 208 -18.32 -16.36 12.63
C ASP A 208 -19.52 -15.60 12.05
N THR A 209 -19.33 -14.75 11.04
CA THR A 209 -20.42 -13.99 10.41
C THR A 209 -21.36 -14.92 9.64
N PRO A 210 -22.65 -15.02 10.02
CA PRO A 210 -23.64 -15.84 9.34
C PRO A 210 -23.81 -15.43 7.87
N ASN A 211 -24.11 -16.39 6.99
CA ASN A 211 -24.27 -16.11 5.56
C ASN A 211 -25.38 -15.10 5.25
N ASP A 212 -26.52 -15.17 5.96
CA ASP A 212 -27.62 -14.21 5.80
C ASP A 212 -27.19 -12.78 6.16
N ASP A 213 -26.32 -12.64 7.16
CA ASP A 213 -25.76 -11.35 7.55
C ASP A 213 -24.72 -10.86 6.55
N ARG A 214 -23.93 -11.75 5.93
CA ARG A 214 -22.99 -11.38 4.84
C ARG A 214 -23.72 -10.72 3.67
N PHE A 215 -24.86 -11.24 3.25
CA PHE A 215 -25.65 -10.63 2.18
C PHE A 215 -26.19 -9.22 2.56
N ARG A 216 -26.63 -9.05 3.80
CA ARG A 216 -27.07 -7.74 4.31
C ARG A 216 -25.91 -6.75 4.36
N LEU A 217 -24.74 -7.20 4.82
CA LEU A 217 -23.52 -6.40 4.89
C LEU A 217 -23.00 -6.03 3.49
N MET A 218 -23.02 -6.94 2.52
CA MET A 218 -22.69 -6.64 1.11
C MET A 218 -23.61 -5.57 0.52
N ARG A 219 -24.92 -5.67 0.79
CA ARG A 219 -25.89 -4.65 0.34
C ARG A 219 -25.66 -3.31 1.03
N ALA A 220 -25.29 -3.31 2.31
CA ALA A 220 -24.93 -2.09 3.03
C ALA A 220 -23.65 -1.48 2.43
N LEU A 221 -22.62 -2.28 2.19
CA LEU A 221 -21.35 -1.88 1.59
C LEU A 221 -21.55 -1.25 0.20
N TYR A 222 -22.36 -1.88 -0.65
CA TYR A 222 -22.72 -1.32 -1.95
C TYR A 222 -23.38 0.07 -1.80
N LYS A 223 -24.34 0.23 -0.88
CA LYS A 223 -24.99 1.52 -0.63
C LYS A 223 -24.02 2.57 -0.10
N THR A 224 -23.08 2.17 0.75
CA THR A 224 -22.05 3.05 1.32
C THR A 224 -21.08 3.53 0.24
N LEU A 225 -20.66 2.65 -0.68
CA LEU A 225 -19.69 2.99 -1.73
C LEU A 225 -20.30 3.68 -2.96
N LYS A 226 -21.60 3.51 -3.21
CA LYS A 226 -22.29 4.09 -4.39
C LYS A 226 -22.06 5.58 -4.60
N PRO A 227 -22.09 6.45 -3.56
CA PRO A 227 -21.84 7.88 -3.74
C PRO A 227 -20.42 8.22 -4.18
N ILE A 228 -19.44 7.33 -3.98
CA ILE A 228 -18.01 7.58 -4.24
C ILE A 228 -17.63 7.14 -5.65
N ILE A 229 -17.85 5.86 -5.97
CA ILE A 229 -17.42 5.26 -7.25
C ILE A 229 -18.58 5.07 -8.23
N GLY A 230 -19.76 5.60 -7.91
CA GLY A 230 -20.92 5.61 -8.82
C GLY A 230 -21.36 4.22 -9.25
N GLU A 231 -21.62 4.07 -10.56
CA GLU A 231 -22.07 2.81 -11.16
C GLU A 231 -20.95 1.75 -11.28
N GLU A 232 -19.68 2.15 -11.12
CA GLU A 232 -18.54 1.21 -11.10
C GLU A 232 -18.55 0.31 -9.86
N THR A 233 -19.29 0.69 -8.80
CA THR A 233 -19.60 -0.20 -7.66
C THR A 233 -20.13 -1.57 -8.10
N ALA A 234 -20.89 -1.63 -9.19
CA ALA A 234 -21.48 -2.88 -9.69
C ALA A 234 -20.45 -3.81 -10.34
N GLN A 235 -19.27 -3.28 -10.70
CA GLN A 235 -18.20 -4.04 -11.34
C GLN A 235 -17.28 -4.73 -10.32
N ILE A 236 -17.32 -4.33 -9.04
CA ILE A 236 -16.59 -4.98 -7.95
C ILE A 236 -17.06 -6.45 -7.82
N PRO A 237 -16.21 -7.46 -8.07
CA PRO A 237 -16.60 -8.88 -8.07
C PRO A 237 -17.33 -9.33 -6.81
N GLU A 238 -16.90 -8.84 -5.64
CA GLU A 238 -17.51 -9.13 -4.35
C GLU A 238 -18.93 -8.58 -4.23
N LEU A 239 -19.28 -7.55 -5.00
CA LEU A 239 -20.59 -6.89 -4.96
C LEU A 239 -21.52 -7.32 -6.11
N GLN A 240 -21.00 -7.98 -7.15
CA GLN A 240 -21.76 -8.39 -8.34
C GLN A 240 -22.99 -9.26 -8.01
N LEU A 241 -22.89 -10.13 -6.99
CA LEU A 241 -24.01 -10.98 -6.55
C LEU A 241 -25.23 -10.18 -6.05
N VAL A 242 -25.02 -9.01 -5.46
CA VAL A 242 -26.12 -8.13 -5.00
C VAL A 242 -26.82 -7.47 -6.18
N THR A 243 -26.06 -7.10 -7.22
CA THR A 243 -26.60 -6.52 -8.46
C THR A 243 -27.41 -7.55 -9.25
N MET A 244 -26.88 -8.77 -9.41
CA MET A 244 -27.54 -9.84 -10.16
C MET A 244 -28.77 -10.40 -9.45
N GLY A 245 -28.77 -10.52 -8.12
CA GLY A 245 -29.93 -10.97 -7.34
C GLY A 245 -31.14 -10.00 -7.40
N ARG A 246 -30.94 -8.77 -7.90
CA ARG A 246 -32.00 -7.80 -8.16
C ARG A 246 -32.64 -7.96 -9.54
N LEU A 247 -31.92 -8.52 -10.52
CA LEU A 247 -32.45 -8.74 -11.87
C LEU A 247 -33.36 -9.98 -11.92
N THR A 248 -33.07 -11.01 -11.14
CA THR A 248 -33.92 -12.23 -11.09
C THR A 248 -35.23 -12.06 -10.32
N THR A 249 -35.39 -10.97 -9.56
CA THR A 249 -36.64 -10.63 -8.85
C THR A 249 -37.49 -9.58 -9.56
N LEU A 250 -36.99 -8.98 -10.65
CA LEU A 250 -37.74 -8.02 -11.48
C LEU A 250 -38.27 -8.62 -12.79
N GLU A 251 -37.89 -9.86 -13.14
CA GLU A 251 -38.44 -10.60 -14.28
C GLU A 251 -39.55 -11.59 -13.88
N SER A 252 -39.98 -11.60 -12.61
CA SER A 252 -40.99 -12.54 -12.11
C SER A 252 -42.31 -11.89 -11.64
N ASP A 253 -42.56 -10.62 -12.01
CA ASP A 253 -43.84 -9.95 -11.79
C ASP A 253 -44.54 -9.60 -13.12
#